data_AF-A0A0W8C986-F1
#
_entry.id   AF-A0A0W8C986-F1
#
_cell.length_a   1.000
_cell.length_b   1.000
_cell.length_c   1.000
_cell.angle_alpha   90.00
_cell.angle_beta   90.00
_cell.angle_gamma   90.00
#
_symmetry.space_group_name_H-M   'P 1'
#
loop_
_entity.id
_entity.type
_entity.pdbx_description
1 polymer ?
#
loop_
_entity_poly.entity_id
_entity_poly.type
_entity_poly.pdbx_seq_one_letter_code
_entity_poly.pdbx_strand_id
1 'polypeptide(L)'
;MSLPKPTWVYEEGTNSPAGTVDSSNVLPVPDGMGYEGDPLSNTEAYWTAFNASKYTSLKELVWENEVVNTDSLYGTATIECGYSWTNGTARDLPDEVQWDKLTTGHDGPCEIWCDDTLVFSDQNCAVNYPDSPASFPYDKAACEGKSMLTAIWLALHSPPWQVFTNCAPLKGATSSSTATTTKAPTATTPTSSSTEAPSATTESSLKTSTVSGEASTAADYDEASTTSTEASTTTDATTTAETETSTSPPTTAGKCSRRRS
;
A
#
# COMPACT_ATOMS: atom_id res chain seq x y z
N MET A 1 -7.44 -3.36 -4.93
CA MET A 1 -7.67 -4.77 -5.36
C MET A 1 -9.16 -4.99 -5.58
N SER A 2 -9.54 -5.46 -6.77
CA SER A 2 -10.92 -5.77 -7.17
C SER A 2 -11.19 -7.28 -7.29
N LEU A 3 -10.18 -8.11 -7.58
CA LEU A 3 -10.25 -9.58 -7.50
C LEU A 3 -9.01 -10.17 -6.82
N PRO A 4 -9.16 -11.15 -5.91
CA PRO A 4 -10.41 -11.52 -5.23
C PRO A 4 -10.98 -10.30 -4.47
N LYS A 5 -12.30 -10.08 -4.52
CA LYS A 5 -12.90 -8.86 -3.94
C LYS A 5 -12.68 -8.81 -2.42
N PRO A 6 -11.91 -7.85 -1.88
CA PRO A 6 -11.75 -7.71 -0.43
C PRO A 6 -13.08 -7.38 0.25
N THR A 7 -13.15 -7.56 1.56
CA THR A 7 -14.22 -6.98 2.37
C THR A 7 -13.73 -5.69 3.00
N TRP A 8 -14.59 -4.67 2.94
CA TRP A 8 -14.33 -3.32 3.44
C TRP A 8 -15.55 -2.83 4.21
N VAL A 9 -15.40 -1.67 4.84
CA VAL A 9 -16.53 -0.92 5.43
C VAL A 9 -17.59 -0.58 4.38
N TYR A 10 -17.17 -0.19 3.16
CA TYR A 10 -18.04 0.14 2.03
C TYR A 10 -17.74 -0.73 0.81
N GLU A 11 -18.77 -1.11 0.04
CA GLU A 11 -18.63 -2.12 -1.01
C GLU A 11 -17.67 -1.74 -2.14
N GLU A 12 -17.49 -0.45 -2.37
CA GLU A 12 -16.58 0.15 -3.36
C GLU A 12 -15.10 0.12 -2.94
N GLY A 13 -14.82 -0.06 -1.66
CA GLY A 13 -13.46 0.03 -1.10
C GLY A 13 -12.83 1.42 -1.26
N THR A 14 -11.53 1.51 -1.02
CA THR A 14 -10.77 2.77 -1.14
C THR A 14 -9.55 2.65 -2.03
N ASN A 15 -9.14 3.78 -2.61
CA ASN A 15 -7.85 3.95 -3.28
C ASN A 15 -6.94 4.94 -2.53
N SER A 16 -7.12 5.03 -1.21
CA SER A 16 -6.23 5.78 -0.33
C SER A 16 -5.06 4.91 0.12
N PRO A 17 -3.86 5.49 0.34
CA PRO A 17 -2.73 4.75 0.87
C PRO A 17 -3.02 4.27 2.31
N ALA A 18 -2.77 2.99 2.56
CA ALA A 18 -2.90 2.36 3.87
C ALA A 18 -1.86 2.86 4.87
N GLY A 19 -0.72 3.35 4.38
CA GLY A 19 0.35 3.85 5.22
C GLY A 19 1.45 4.51 4.42
N THR A 20 2.55 4.82 5.11
CA THR A 20 3.74 5.45 4.50
C THR A 20 5.03 4.80 4.98
N VAL A 21 6.06 4.89 4.16
CA VAL A 21 7.44 4.49 4.51
C VAL A 21 8.36 5.69 4.41
N ASP A 22 9.14 5.94 5.47
CA ASP A 22 10.20 6.96 5.47
C ASP A 22 11.36 6.52 4.58
N SER A 23 11.25 6.83 3.29
CA SER A 23 12.18 6.40 2.24
C SER A 23 13.64 6.64 2.57
N SER A 24 13.99 7.82 3.09
CA SER A 24 15.39 8.21 3.33
C SER A 24 16.02 7.51 4.52
N ASN A 25 15.20 7.12 5.51
CA ASN A 25 15.64 6.37 6.68
C ASN A 25 15.77 4.87 6.37
N VAL A 26 14.78 4.32 5.66
CA VAL A 26 14.68 2.88 5.38
C VAL A 26 15.62 2.45 4.26
N LEU A 27 15.67 3.22 3.18
CA LEU A 27 16.55 2.99 2.02
C LEU A 27 17.28 4.29 1.69
N PRO A 28 18.43 4.58 2.33
CA PRO A 28 19.21 5.78 2.03
C PRO A 28 19.46 5.96 0.54
N VAL A 29 19.31 7.20 0.07
CA VAL A 29 19.43 7.55 -1.35
C VAL A 29 20.80 7.11 -1.90
N PRO A 30 20.85 6.36 -3.01
CA PRO A 30 22.12 6.00 -3.65
C PRO A 30 22.88 7.22 -4.16
N ASP A 31 24.22 7.12 -4.21
CA ASP A 31 25.08 8.20 -4.70
C ASP A 31 24.68 8.67 -6.10
N GLY A 32 24.40 9.97 -6.24
CA GLY A 32 24.03 10.60 -7.52
C GLY A 32 22.57 10.38 -7.95
N MET A 33 21.74 9.74 -7.13
CA MET A 33 20.32 9.52 -7.38
C MET A 33 19.44 10.36 -6.43
N GLY A 34 18.12 10.21 -6.53
CA GLY A 34 17.16 10.90 -5.67
C GLY A 34 15.78 10.26 -5.72
N TYR A 35 14.95 10.55 -4.72
CA TYR A 35 13.54 10.13 -4.67
C TYR A 35 12.55 11.27 -4.97
N GLU A 36 13.03 12.47 -5.25
CA GLU A 36 12.23 13.67 -5.53
C GLU A 36 12.19 14.01 -7.03
N GLY A 37 12.63 13.08 -7.88
CA GLY A 37 12.65 13.20 -9.34
C GLY A 37 11.33 12.77 -9.98
N ASP A 38 11.38 12.43 -11.27
CA ASP A 38 10.24 11.82 -11.94
C ASP A 38 10.01 10.36 -11.47
N PRO A 39 8.79 9.82 -11.60
CA PRO A 39 8.44 8.50 -11.05
C PRO A 39 9.34 7.35 -11.53
N LEU A 40 9.82 7.38 -12.78
CA LEU A 40 10.72 6.35 -13.30
C LEU A 40 12.11 6.45 -12.67
N SER A 41 12.68 7.66 -12.61
CA SER A 41 13.96 7.89 -11.94
C SER A 41 13.92 7.53 -10.45
N ASN A 42 12.82 7.83 -9.76
CA ASN A 42 12.63 7.45 -8.36
C ASN A 42 12.55 5.92 -8.19
N THR A 43 11.92 5.23 -9.14
CA THR A 43 11.84 3.76 -9.17
C THR A 43 13.22 3.13 -9.41
N GLU A 44 14.04 3.71 -10.27
CA GLU A 44 15.44 3.28 -10.48
C GLU A 44 16.29 3.47 -9.21
N ALA A 45 16.14 4.62 -8.54
CA ALA A 45 16.82 4.89 -7.27
C ALA A 45 16.39 3.91 -6.18
N TYR A 46 15.08 3.62 -6.08
CA TYR A 46 14.55 2.62 -5.16
C TYR A 46 15.18 1.25 -5.40
N TRP A 47 15.18 0.75 -6.64
CA TRP A 47 15.73 -0.58 -6.93
C TRP A 47 17.23 -0.66 -6.69
N THR A 48 17.95 0.42 -6.95
CA THR A 48 19.38 0.51 -6.61
C THR A 48 19.60 0.39 -5.11
N ALA A 49 18.82 1.12 -4.29
CA ALA A 49 18.92 1.06 -2.84
C ALA A 49 18.42 -0.28 -2.26
N PHE A 50 17.29 -0.78 -2.74
CA PHE A 50 16.66 -2.03 -2.30
C PHE A 50 17.58 -3.22 -2.54
N ASN A 51 18.19 -3.32 -3.72
CA ASN A 51 19.13 -4.40 -4.06
C ASN A 51 20.42 -4.36 -3.23
N ALA A 52 20.78 -3.19 -2.68
CA ALA A 52 21.91 -3.03 -1.76
C ALA A 52 21.50 -3.21 -0.28
N SER A 53 20.21 -3.34 -0.01
CA SER A 53 19.65 -3.41 1.35
C SER A 53 19.64 -4.84 1.91
N LYS A 54 19.13 -4.97 3.14
CA LYS A 54 18.88 -6.28 3.79
C LYS A 54 17.58 -6.95 3.33
N TYR A 55 16.67 -6.20 2.70
CA TYR A 55 15.33 -6.67 2.39
C TYR A 55 15.35 -7.63 1.22
N THR A 56 14.60 -8.71 1.35
CA THR A 56 14.49 -9.74 0.31
C THR A 56 13.16 -9.67 -0.46
N SER A 57 12.20 -8.91 0.05
CA SER A 57 10.90 -8.67 -0.56
C SER A 57 10.34 -7.30 -0.21
N LEU A 58 9.41 -6.82 -1.04
CA LEU A 58 8.64 -5.61 -0.76
C LEU A 58 7.80 -5.79 0.51
N LYS A 59 7.18 -6.97 0.70
CA LYS A 59 6.44 -7.30 1.92
C LYS A 59 7.28 -7.10 3.18
N GLU A 60 8.51 -7.61 3.20
CA GLU A 60 9.42 -7.45 4.34
C GLU A 60 9.75 -5.98 4.62
N LEU A 61 10.08 -5.21 3.57
CA LEU A 61 10.38 -3.78 3.69
C LEU A 61 9.18 -3.00 4.22
N VAL A 62 8.00 -3.22 3.66
CA VAL A 62 6.78 -2.52 4.05
C VAL A 62 6.39 -2.91 5.46
N TRP A 63 6.29 -4.21 5.78
CA TRP A 63 5.80 -4.66 7.08
C TRP A 63 6.72 -4.30 8.25
N GLU A 64 8.02 -4.15 8.03
CA GLU A 64 8.94 -3.71 9.09
C GLU A 64 8.89 -2.19 9.33
N ASN A 65 8.52 -1.38 8.33
CA ASN A 65 8.73 0.07 8.37
C ASN A 65 7.48 0.94 8.14
N GLU A 66 6.35 0.36 7.75
CA GLU A 66 5.13 1.11 7.45
C GLU A 66 4.57 1.78 8.71
N VAL A 67 4.30 3.08 8.59
CA VAL A 67 3.47 3.83 9.52
C VAL A 67 2.06 3.88 8.93
N VAL A 68 1.13 3.13 9.53
CA VAL A 68 -0.25 3.02 9.05
C VAL A 68 -1.04 4.31 9.22
N ASN A 69 -1.89 4.60 8.24
CA ASN A 69 -2.79 5.73 8.22
C ASN A 69 -4.11 5.42 8.96
N THR A 70 -4.75 6.47 9.48
CA THR A 70 -6.14 6.43 9.95
C THR A 70 -6.99 7.33 9.06
N ASP A 71 -8.04 6.76 8.50
CA ASP A 71 -9.02 7.44 7.67
C ASP A 71 -10.34 7.58 8.45
N SER A 72 -11.07 8.69 8.23
CA SER A 72 -12.30 8.98 8.98
C SER A 72 -13.47 8.05 8.63
N LEU A 73 -13.46 7.46 7.42
CA LEU A 73 -14.49 6.56 6.91
C LEU A 73 -14.09 5.10 7.09
N TYR A 74 -12.81 4.79 6.90
CA TYR A 74 -12.31 3.41 6.90
C TYR A 74 -11.63 2.98 8.22
N GLY A 75 -11.40 3.91 9.15
CA GLY A 75 -10.72 3.65 10.41
C GLY A 75 -9.20 3.56 10.25
N THR A 76 -8.52 2.89 11.17
CA THR A 76 -7.07 2.69 11.12
C THR A 76 -6.75 1.46 10.25
N ALA A 77 -5.83 1.64 9.30
CA ALA A 77 -5.33 0.54 8.48
C ALA A 77 -4.52 -0.47 9.31
N THR A 78 -4.37 -1.67 8.76
CA THR A 78 -3.49 -2.72 9.28
C THR A 78 -2.36 -2.98 8.29
N ILE A 79 -1.21 -3.41 8.80
CA ILE A 79 -0.05 -3.74 7.97
C ILE A 79 -0.39 -4.87 6.98
N GLU A 80 -1.16 -5.86 7.42
CA GLU A 80 -1.42 -7.07 6.65
C GLU A 80 -2.51 -6.90 5.58
N CYS A 81 -3.42 -5.94 5.76
CA CYS A 81 -4.64 -5.83 4.96
C CYS A 81 -5.04 -4.39 4.58
N GLY A 82 -4.24 -3.38 4.92
CA GLY A 82 -4.63 -1.99 4.76
C GLY A 82 -5.97 -1.73 5.45
N TYR A 83 -6.92 -1.10 4.75
CA TYR A 83 -8.29 -0.93 5.29
C TYR A 83 -9.26 -2.08 4.94
N SER A 84 -8.81 -3.11 4.23
CA SER A 84 -9.60 -4.32 4.04
C SER A 84 -9.56 -5.22 5.27
N TRP A 85 -10.50 -6.14 5.40
CA TRP A 85 -10.67 -6.93 6.62
C TRP A 85 -10.03 -8.33 6.53
N THR A 86 -9.17 -8.63 7.50
CA THR A 86 -8.60 -9.98 7.72
C THR A 86 -9.67 -11.04 7.99
N ASN A 87 -10.81 -10.66 8.57
CA ASN A 87 -11.94 -11.52 8.87
C ASN A 87 -13.14 -11.28 7.93
N GLY A 88 -12.85 -10.82 6.70
CA GLY A 88 -13.83 -10.60 5.64
C GLY A 88 -14.46 -11.88 5.09
N THR A 89 -15.27 -11.71 4.04
CA THR A 89 -15.88 -12.82 3.31
C THR A 89 -14.83 -13.60 2.53
N ALA A 90 -14.70 -14.90 2.79
CA ALA A 90 -13.79 -15.78 2.06
C ALA A 90 -14.13 -15.88 0.57
N ARG A 91 -13.12 -15.75 -0.29
CA ARG A 91 -13.24 -15.75 -1.75
C ARG A 91 -12.61 -17.00 -2.35
N ASP A 92 -13.14 -17.43 -3.49
CA ASP A 92 -12.45 -18.42 -4.34
C ASP A 92 -11.20 -17.77 -4.96
N LEU A 93 -10.22 -18.59 -5.35
CA LEU A 93 -9.06 -18.13 -6.11
C LEU A 93 -9.50 -17.69 -7.51
N PRO A 94 -9.31 -16.41 -7.90
CA PRO A 94 -9.63 -15.96 -9.25
C PRO A 94 -8.63 -16.54 -10.26
N ASP A 95 -8.85 -16.34 -11.55
CA ASP A 95 -7.85 -16.74 -12.56
C ASP A 95 -6.69 -15.74 -12.64
N GLU A 96 -6.97 -14.46 -12.37
CA GLU A 96 -6.00 -13.38 -12.22
C GLU A 96 -6.36 -12.52 -11.01
N VAL A 97 -5.35 -11.93 -10.38
CA VAL A 97 -5.58 -10.93 -9.33
C VAL A 97 -5.77 -9.58 -10.02
N GLN A 98 -6.78 -8.83 -9.62
CA GLN A 98 -7.09 -7.53 -10.22
C GLN A 98 -6.95 -6.39 -9.24
N TRP A 99 -6.43 -5.26 -9.73
CA TRP A 99 -6.33 -4.02 -8.97
C TRP A 99 -6.90 -2.84 -9.75
N ASP A 100 -7.97 -2.27 -9.21
CA ASP A 100 -8.54 -1.03 -9.73
C ASP A 100 -7.69 0.18 -9.31
N LYS A 101 -7.58 1.16 -10.22
CA LYS A 101 -6.97 2.48 -9.94
C LYS A 101 -5.50 2.41 -9.51
N LEU A 102 -4.72 1.57 -10.18
CA LEU A 102 -3.27 1.66 -10.17
C LEU A 102 -2.85 2.95 -10.92
N THR A 103 -2.80 4.06 -10.18
CA THR A 103 -2.74 5.41 -10.76
C THR A 103 -1.45 5.62 -11.57
N THR A 104 -1.58 6.07 -12.82
CA THR A 104 -0.42 6.48 -13.64
C THR A 104 0.41 7.55 -12.93
N GLY A 105 1.74 7.39 -12.94
CA GLY A 105 2.66 8.28 -12.24
C GLY A 105 2.84 7.95 -10.75
N HIS A 106 2.16 6.92 -10.23
CA HIS A 106 2.46 6.31 -8.93
C HIS A 106 3.34 5.06 -9.11
N ASP A 107 4.38 5.20 -9.92
CA ASP A 107 5.31 4.14 -10.27
C ASP A 107 5.90 3.46 -9.04
N GLY A 108 6.13 2.15 -9.16
CA GLY A 108 6.80 1.40 -8.12
C GLY A 108 6.40 -0.08 -8.05
N PRO A 109 7.08 -0.84 -7.20
CA PRO A 109 6.97 -2.28 -7.17
C PRO A 109 5.64 -2.73 -6.59
N CYS A 110 5.22 -3.92 -6.98
CA CYS A 110 4.14 -4.61 -6.29
C CYS A 110 4.43 -6.11 -6.15
N GLU A 111 3.84 -6.70 -5.12
CA GLU A 111 3.90 -8.12 -4.83
C GLU A 111 2.51 -8.65 -4.47
N ILE A 112 2.26 -9.91 -4.79
CA ILE A 112 1.09 -10.66 -4.33
C ILE A 112 1.57 -11.90 -3.61
N TRP A 113 0.97 -12.13 -2.45
CA TRP A 113 1.28 -13.20 -1.53
C TRP A 113 0.04 -14.01 -1.23
N CYS A 114 0.22 -15.33 -1.10
CA CYS A 114 -0.76 -16.20 -0.47
C CYS A 114 -0.16 -16.75 0.83
N ASP A 115 -0.69 -16.30 1.96
CA ASP A 115 -0.07 -16.39 3.29
C ASP A 115 1.40 -15.90 3.23
N ASP A 116 2.38 -16.81 3.40
CA ASP A 116 3.82 -16.52 3.37
C ASP A 116 4.49 -16.91 2.03
N THR A 117 3.70 -17.20 0.99
CA THR A 117 4.21 -17.60 -0.32
C THR A 117 4.07 -16.46 -1.31
N LEU A 118 5.19 -15.95 -1.84
CA LEU A 118 5.19 -14.98 -2.94
C LEU A 118 4.71 -15.68 -4.22
N VAL A 119 3.66 -15.15 -4.84
CA VAL A 119 3.03 -15.75 -6.03
C VAL A 119 3.04 -14.83 -7.25
N PHE A 120 3.42 -13.57 -7.06
CA PHE A 120 3.68 -12.62 -8.13
C PHE A 120 4.51 -11.45 -7.60
N SER A 121 5.40 -10.91 -8.44
CA SER A 121 6.14 -9.67 -8.16
C SER A 121 6.46 -8.97 -9.48
N ASP A 122 6.42 -7.65 -9.49
CA ASP A 122 6.89 -6.85 -10.62
C ASP A 122 7.56 -5.55 -10.13
N GLN A 123 8.51 -5.05 -10.93
CA GLN A 123 9.35 -3.92 -10.57
C GLN A 123 8.65 -2.56 -10.66
N ASN A 124 7.64 -2.44 -11.52
CA ASN A 124 6.87 -1.22 -11.70
C ASN A 124 5.46 -1.52 -12.23
N CYS A 125 4.55 -1.86 -11.32
CA CYS A 125 3.24 -2.36 -11.70
C CYS A 125 2.36 -1.31 -12.41
N ALA A 126 2.45 -0.04 -11.99
CA ALA A 126 1.68 1.04 -12.59
C ALA A 126 2.04 1.29 -14.07
N VAL A 127 3.28 0.96 -14.46
CA VAL A 127 3.76 1.06 -15.85
C VAL A 127 3.50 -0.22 -16.62
N ASN A 128 3.77 -1.38 -16.02
CA ASN A 128 3.71 -2.66 -16.72
C ASN A 128 2.28 -3.22 -16.87
N TYR A 129 1.35 -2.76 -16.03
CA TYR A 129 -0.06 -3.17 -16.04
C TYR A 129 -0.98 -1.93 -16.06
N PRO A 130 -1.05 -1.20 -17.19
CA PRO A 130 -1.71 0.12 -17.26
C PRO A 130 -3.24 0.05 -17.37
N ASP A 131 -3.81 -1.15 -17.52
CA ASP A 131 -5.25 -1.35 -17.62
C ASP A 131 -5.97 -1.03 -16.29
N SER A 132 -7.28 -0.78 -16.35
CA SER A 132 -8.11 -0.54 -15.17
C SER A 132 -9.40 -1.38 -15.25
N PRO A 133 -9.50 -2.49 -14.50
CA PRO A 133 -8.49 -3.05 -13.58
C PRO A 133 -7.18 -3.47 -14.24
N ALA A 134 -6.07 -3.31 -13.53
CA ALA A 134 -4.82 -4.01 -13.83
C ALA A 134 -5.02 -5.49 -13.51
N SER A 135 -4.62 -6.39 -14.42
CA SER A 135 -4.73 -7.85 -14.22
C SER A 135 -3.35 -8.47 -14.10
N PHE A 136 -3.09 -9.11 -12.97
CA PHE A 136 -1.80 -9.71 -12.65
C PHE A 136 -1.87 -11.24 -12.80
N PRO A 137 -1.01 -11.84 -13.63
CA PRO A 137 -0.81 -13.28 -13.58
C PRO A 137 -0.18 -13.63 -12.23
N TYR A 138 -0.54 -14.77 -11.65
CA TYR A 138 0.06 -15.22 -10.40
C TYR A 138 0.11 -16.75 -10.36
N ASP A 139 0.97 -17.31 -9.50
CA ASP A 139 0.99 -18.74 -9.25
C ASP A 139 -0.23 -19.17 -8.41
N LYS A 140 -1.35 -19.40 -9.10
CA LYS A 140 -2.61 -19.85 -8.50
C LYS A 140 -2.46 -21.18 -7.77
N ALA A 141 -1.63 -22.09 -8.28
CA ALA A 141 -1.42 -23.40 -7.67
C ALA A 141 -0.71 -23.27 -6.31
N ALA A 142 0.27 -22.35 -6.20
CA ALA A 142 0.93 -22.05 -4.93
C ALA A 142 -0.01 -21.44 -3.87
N CYS A 143 -1.15 -20.89 -4.30
CA CYS A 143 -2.20 -20.36 -3.41
C CYS A 143 -3.24 -21.40 -2.97
N GLU A 144 -3.25 -22.61 -3.53
CA GLU A 144 -4.21 -23.64 -3.14
C GLU A 144 -4.03 -24.04 -1.67
N GLY A 145 -5.12 -24.05 -0.91
CA GLY A 145 -5.12 -24.38 0.52
C GLY A 145 -4.60 -23.27 1.44
N LYS A 146 -4.23 -22.10 0.91
CA LYS A 146 -3.85 -20.91 1.68
C LYS A 146 -5.07 -20.19 2.25
N SER A 147 -4.85 -19.34 3.26
CA SER A 147 -5.92 -18.69 4.03
C SER A 147 -6.17 -17.24 3.62
N MET A 148 -5.16 -16.56 3.10
CA MET A 148 -5.21 -15.15 2.77
C MET A 148 -4.46 -14.88 1.48
N LEU A 149 -5.03 -14.06 0.60
CA LEU A 149 -4.28 -13.38 -0.45
C LEU A 149 -4.03 -11.95 -0.03
N THR A 150 -2.79 -11.49 -0.07
CA THR A 150 -2.39 -10.11 0.22
C THR A 150 -1.69 -9.54 -1.01
N ALA A 151 -2.10 -8.36 -1.47
CA ALA A 151 -1.47 -7.61 -2.54
C ALA A 151 -0.93 -6.29 -1.98
N ILE A 152 0.33 -5.99 -2.27
CA ILE A 152 1.07 -4.82 -1.78
C ILE A 152 1.58 -4.06 -3.00
N TRP A 153 1.34 -2.76 -3.05
CA TRP A 153 1.92 -1.84 -4.02
C TRP A 153 2.53 -0.65 -3.27
N LEU A 154 3.76 -0.31 -3.61
CA LEU A 154 4.46 0.84 -3.06
C LEU A 154 4.64 1.90 -4.15
N ALA A 155 4.00 3.05 -3.98
CA ALA A 155 4.12 4.17 -4.91
C ALA A 155 5.30 5.06 -4.52
N LEU A 156 6.21 5.27 -5.48
CA LEU A 156 7.52 5.91 -5.30
C LEU A 156 7.58 7.33 -5.89
N HIS A 157 6.44 7.91 -6.24
CA HIS A 157 6.38 9.22 -6.92
C HIS A 157 6.98 10.37 -6.12
N SER A 158 6.91 10.31 -4.79
CA SER A 158 7.62 11.21 -3.87
C SER A 158 7.70 10.61 -2.45
N PRO A 159 8.65 11.05 -1.61
CA PRO A 159 8.69 10.76 -0.18
C PRO A 159 7.56 11.47 0.62
N PRO A 160 7.15 10.90 1.77
CA PRO A 160 7.35 9.50 2.13
C PRO A 160 6.60 8.61 1.13
N TRP A 161 7.13 7.41 0.86
CA TRP A 161 6.49 6.53 -0.11
C TRP A 161 5.15 6.04 0.41
N GLN A 162 4.19 5.91 -0.49
CA GLN A 162 2.82 5.54 -0.15
C GLN A 162 2.62 4.04 -0.29
N VAL A 163 2.16 3.40 0.78
CA VAL A 163 1.86 1.97 0.81
C VAL A 163 0.39 1.76 0.51
N PHE A 164 0.11 0.86 -0.42
CA PHE A 164 -1.23 0.35 -0.66
C PHE A 164 -1.23 -1.15 -0.43
N THR A 165 -1.91 -1.59 0.62
CA THR A 165 -2.07 -3.01 0.95
C THR A 165 -3.55 -3.38 0.92
N ASN A 166 -3.85 -4.52 0.31
CA ASN A 166 -5.18 -5.12 0.29
C ASN A 166 -5.07 -6.62 0.58
N CYS A 167 -6.07 -7.18 1.26
CA CYS A 167 -6.14 -8.62 1.46
C CYS A 167 -7.54 -9.17 1.24
N ALA A 168 -7.64 -10.46 0.96
CA ALA A 168 -8.90 -11.18 0.92
C ALA A 168 -8.72 -12.57 1.53
N PRO A 169 -9.54 -12.94 2.53
CA PRO A 169 -9.57 -14.32 3.01
C PRO A 169 -9.91 -15.27 1.85
N LEU A 170 -9.27 -16.42 1.81
CA LEU A 170 -9.45 -17.44 0.78
C LEU A 170 -10.27 -18.62 1.31
N LYS A 171 -11.11 -19.18 0.46
CA LYS A 171 -11.74 -20.47 0.73
C LYS A 171 -10.71 -21.59 0.58
N GLY A 172 -10.84 -22.63 1.39
CA GLY A 172 -10.04 -23.85 1.22
C GLY A 172 -8.80 -23.94 2.11
N ALA A 173 -8.52 -22.93 2.94
CA ALA A 173 -7.74 -23.17 4.15
C ALA A 173 -8.41 -24.30 4.91
N THR A 174 -7.80 -25.48 4.90
CA THR A 174 -8.28 -26.59 5.71
C THR A 174 -8.03 -26.14 7.12
N SER A 175 -9.07 -25.61 7.78
CA SER A 175 -9.00 -25.20 9.16
C SER A 175 -8.59 -26.44 9.95
N SER A 176 -7.31 -26.53 10.28
CA SER A 176 -6.82 -27.40 11.35
C SER A 176 -7.19 -26.77 12.70
N SER A 177 -8.42 -26.29 12.80
CA SER A 177 -9.09 -26.00 14.05
C SER A 177 -9.65 -27.33 14.50
N THR A 178 -8.89 -28.07 15.30
CA THR A 178 -9.43 -29.15 16.12
C THR A 178 -10.49 -28.53 17.02
N ALA A 179 -11.73 -28.46 16.53
CA ALA A 179 -12.90 -28.27 17.34
C ALA A 179 -13.05 -29.56 18.15
N THR A 180 -12.43 -29.60 19.32
CA THR A 180 -12.69 -30.61 20.33
C THR A 180 -14.13 -30.42 20.77
N THR A 181 -15.08 -31.05 20.08
CA THR A 181 -16.43 -31.25 20.60
C THR A 181 -16.34 -32.26 21.73
N THR A 182 -15.89 -31.81 22.90
CA THR A 182 -16.01 -32.57 24.13
C THR A 182 -17.47 -32.50 24.55
N LYS A 183 -18.22 -33.50 24.10
CA LYS A 183 -19.56 -33.83 24.57
C LYS A 183 -19.51 -33.98 26.10
N ALA A 184 -20.00 -32.99 26.83
CA ALA A 184 -20.12 -33.05 28.29
C ALA A 184 -21.13 -34.15 28.68
N PRO A 185 -20.79 -35.12 29.54
CA PRO A 185 -21.77 -35.89 30.27
C PRO A 185 -22.07 -35.19 31.60
N THR A 186 -23.34 -34.91 31.83
CA THR A 186 -23.92 -34.58 33.13
C THR A 186 -23.61 -35.70 34.13
N ALA A 187 -22.97 -35.38 35.25
CA ALA A 187 -22.87 -36.29 36.39
C ALA A 187 -23.03 -35.50 37.70
N THR A 188 -24.07 -35.89 38.41
CA THR A 188 -24.52 -35.47 39.74
C THR A 188 -23.50 -35.76 40.84
N THR A 189 -23.37 -34.80 41.77
CA THR A 189 -22.68 -34.87 43.06
C THR A 189 -23.16 -36.05 43.92
N PRO A 190 -22.29 -36.61 44.78
CA PRO A 190 -22.53 -36.41 46.21
C PRO A 190 -21.26 -36.19 47.07
N THR A 191 -21.54 -35.57 48.22
CA THR A 191 -20.73 -35.14 49.37
C THR A 191 -20.02 -36.26 50.15
N SER A 192 -18.89 -35.91 50.80
CA SER A 192 -18.32 -36.34 52.12
C SER A 192 -16.83 -36.73 51.99
N SER A 193 -15.88 -36.54 52.92
CA SER A 193 -15.66 -35.72 54.14
C SER A 193 -14.23 -36.03 54.65
N SER A 194 -13.53 -35.02 55.21
CA SER A 194 -12.36 -35.05 56.13
C SER A 194 -11.03 -35.77 55.79
N THR A 195 -9.89 -35.05 55.88
CA THR A 195 -8.94 -35.08 57.04
C THR A 195 -7.65 -34.26 56.75
N GLU A 196 -7.08 -33.66 57.81
CA GLU A 196 -6.04 -32.63 57.95
C GLU A 196 -4.62 -32.83 57.36
N ALA A 197 -4.03 -31.70 56.90
CA ALA A 197 -2.75 -31.01 57.22
C ALA A 197 -1.65 -31.73 58.08
N PRO A 198 -0.34 -31.34 58.03
CA PRO A 198 0.14 -29.96 57.88
C PRO A 198 1.46 -29.63 57.12
N SER A 199 1.52 -28.35 56.72
CA SER A 199 2.60 -27.33 56.80
C SER A 199 4.02 -27.57 56.25
N ALA A 200 4.44 -26.69 55.33
CA ALA A 200 5.71 -25.97 55.44
C ALA A 200 5.63 -24.58 54.76
N THR A 201 5.88 -23.57 55.57
CA THR A 201 5.98 -22.13 55.29
C THR A 201 7.24 -21.79 54.48
N THR A 202 7.17 -20.80 53.59
CA THR A 202 8.24 -19.79 53.46
C THR A 202 7.70 -18.52 52.80
N GLU A 203 7.78 -17.43 53.55
CA GLU A 203 7.55 -16.05 53.14
C GLU A 203 8.67 -15.56 52.22
N SER A 204 8.34 -14.69 51.27
CA SER A 204 9.15 -13.47 51.08
C SER A 204 8.31 -12.38 50.44
N SER A 205 8.04 -11.36 51.24
CA SER A 205 7.50 -10.07 50.86
C SER A 205 8.67 -9.12 50.63
N LEU A 206 8.58 -8.22 49.64
CA LEU A 206 9.11 -6.85 49.77
C LEU A 206 8.49 -5.93 48.71
N LYS A 207 8.23 -4.71 49.19
CA LYS A 207 7.40 -3.66 48.61
C LYS A 207 8.22 -2.56 47.91
N THR A 208 7.52 -1.85 47.02
CA THR A 208 7.54 -0.39 46.77
C THR A 208 8.80 0.27 46.19
N SER A 209 8.61 1.03 45.10
CA SER A 209 8.89 2.48 45.05
C SER A 209 8.26 3.15 43.83
N THR A 210 7.55 4.23 44.11
CA THR A 210 6.92 5.20 43.21
C THR A 210 7.94 6.27 42.82
N VAL A 211 8.00 6.70 41.55
CA VAL A 211 8.50 8.05 41.18
C VAL A 211 7.68 8.62 40.03
N SER A 212 7.30 9.87 40.24
CA SER A 212 6.58 10.80 39.36
C SER A 212 7.44 11.25 38.17
N GLY A 213 6.81 11.45 37.01
CA GLY A 213 7.43 12.05 35.82
C GLY A 213 6.41 12.91 35.09
N GLU A 214 6.61 14.21 35.20
CA GLU A 214 5.87 15.33 34.63
C GLU A 214 6.08 15.40 33.11
N ALA A 215 5.01 15.62 32.32
CA ALA A 215 5.13 15.96 30.91
C ALA A 215 4.22 17.15 30.59
N SER A 216 4.88 18.23 30.19
CA SER A 216 4.30 19.52 29.83
C SER A 216 3.85 19.56 28.36
N THR A 217 2.89 20.45 28.13
CA THR A 217 2.65 21.24 26.91
C THR A 217 2.12 20.52 25.67
N ALA A 218 0.80 20.58 25.50
CA ALA A 218 0.13 20.49 24.21
C ALA A 218 0.43 21.77 23.40
N ALA A 219 1.01 21.60 22.22
CA ALA A 219 1.07 22.65 21.20
C ALA A 219 -0.13 22.47 20.26
N ASP A 220 -1.05 23.42 20.38
CA ASP A 220 -2.12 23.73 19.43
C ASP A 220 -1.47 24.08 18.08
N TYR A 221 -1.87 23.40 17.00
CA TYR A 221 -1.56 23.83 15.64
C TYR A 221 -2.87 24.20 14.94
N ASP A 222 -3.04 25.51 14.86
CA ASP A 222 -4.09 26.26 14.19
C ASP A 222 -4.11 25.97 12.69
N GLU A 223 -5.32 25.76 12.19
CA GLU A 223 -5.68 25.49 10.80
C GLU A 223 -5.60 26.78 9.97
N ALA A 224 -4.51 26.98 9.24
CA ALA A 224 -4.43 28.05 8.25
C ALA A 224 -5.13 27.63 6.95
N SER A 225 -6.45 27.86 6.94
CA SER A 225 -7.29 27.92 5.74
C SER A 225 -6.76 29.00 4.79
N THR A 226 -6.29 28.58 3.60
CA THR A 226 -5.96 29.51 2.51
C THR A 226 -7.07 29.47 1.46
N THR A 227 -8.02 30.39 1.64
CA THR A 227 -9.03 30.74 0.66
C THR A 227 -8.35 31.36 -0.57
N SER A 228 -8.34 30.63 -1.69
CA SER A 228 -7.94 31.18 -2.98
C SER A 228 -9.16 31.88 -3.62
N THR A 229 -9.11 33.21 -3.66
CA THR A 229 -10.09 34.05 -4.35
C THR A 229 -9.59 34.31 -5.77
N GLU A 230 -10.28 33.75 -6.76
CA GLU A 230 -10.25 34.26 -8.14
C GLU A 230 -10.90 35.64 -8.20
N ALA A 231 -10.25 36.59 -8.86
CA ALA A 231 -10.93 37.71 -9.51
C ALA A 231 -10.16 38.18 -10.75
N SER A 232 -10.80 38.01 -11.89
CA SER A 232 -10.43 38.53 -13.21
C SER A 232 -10.34 40.06 -13.23
N THR A 233 -9.42 40.60 -14.05
CA THR A 233 -9.63 41.91 -14.70
C THR A 233 -9.21 41.83 -16.17
N THR A 234 -10.14 42.16 -17.04
CA THR A 234 -9.99 42.32 -18.49
C THR A 234 -9.81 43.78 -18.87
N THR A 235 -9.10 43.97 -19.99
CA THR A 235 -9.11 45.10 -20.95
C THR A 235 -8.51 46.45 -20.54
N ASP A 236 -7.48 46.87 -21.28
CA ASP A 236 -7.68 47.99 -22.20
C ASP A 236 -6.78 47.86 -23.46
N ALA A 237 -7.33 48.31 -24.58
CA ALA A 237 -6.73 48.33 -25.90
C ALA A 237 -6.37 49.77 -26.28
N THR A 238 -5.22 50.00 -26.92
CA THR A 238 -5.04 51.19 -27.78
C THR A 238 -4.04 50.89 -28.90
N THR A 239 -4.58 50.99 -30.11
CA THR A 239 -4.02 51.07 -31.46
C THR A 239 -2.94 52.15 -31.63
N THR A 240 -1.92 51.90 -32.48
CA THR A 240 -1.43 52.82 -33.54
C THR A 240 -0.64 52.04 -34.60
N ALA A 241 -0.74 52.54 -35.84
CA ALA A 241 -0.62 51.95 -37.16
C ALA A 241 0.79 51.76 -37.77
N GLU A 242 0.81 50.87 -38.79
CA GLU A 242 1.49 50.91 -40.11
C GLU A 242 3.01 51.13 -40.24
N THR A 243 3.67 50.20 -40.97
CA THR A 243 4.36 50.49 -42.25
C THR A 243 4.59 49.20 -43.02
N GLU A 244 4.20 49.19 -44.30
CA GLU A 244 4.40 48.12 -45.28
C GLU A 244 5.87 47.94 -45.69
N THR A 245 6.26 46.71 -46.08
CA THR A 245 6.95 46.51 -47.37
C THR A 245 6.90 45.06 -47.85
N SER A 246 6.44 44.92 -49.09
CA SER A 246 6.39 43.73 -49.94
C SER A 246 7.77 43.36 -50.49
N THR A 247 8.12 42.07 -50.57
CA THR A 247 8.65 41.47 -51.83
C THR A 247 8.61 39.93 -51.80
N SER A 248 7.99 39.33 -52.83
CA SER A 248 7.98 37.89 -53.13
C SER A 248 9.30 37.38 -53.74
N PRO A 249 9.61 36.07 -53.67
CA PRO A 249 10.54 35.43 -54.59
C PRO A 249 9.83 34.66 -55.74
N PRO A 250 10.47 34.49 -56.90
CA PRO A 250 9.84 33.98 -58.12
C PRO A 250 9.94 32.46 -58.28
N THR A 251 8.92 31.90 -58.92
CA THR A 251 8.89 30.55 -59.49
C THR A 251 9.50 30.56 -60.90
N THR A 252 10.38 29.60 -61.22
CA THR A 252 10.58 29.14 -62.61
C THR A 252 10.75 27.62 -62.69
N ALA A 253 10.17 27.08 -63.75
CA ALA A 253 9.94 25.66 -64.04
C ALA A 253 11.08 25.01 -64.86
N GLY A 254 11.16 23.67 -64.88
CA GLY A 254 11.92 22.98 -65.94
C GLY A 254 12.28 21.49 -65.77
N LYS A 255 11.31 20.60 -66.01
CA LYS A 255 11.36 19.28 -66.70
C LYS A 255 12.58 18.32 -66.65
N CYS A 256 12.22 17.05 -66.37
CA CYS A 256 12.48 15.79 -67.11
C CYS A 256 13.60 14.79 -66.72
N SER A 257 13.12 13.64 -66.20
CA SER A 257 13.39 12.24 -66.62
C SER A 257 14.76 11.60 -66.37
N ARG A 258 14.78 10.49 -65.60
CA ARG A 258 14.78 9.09 -66.10
C ARG A 258 14.81 8.05 -64.97
N ARG A 259 13.97 7.02 -65.14
CA ARG A 259 13.93 5.76 -64.40
C ARG A 259 14.46 4.66 -65.32
N ARG A 260 15.35 3.79 -64.83
CA ARG A 260 15.64 2.43 -65.33
C ARG A 260 16.32 1.71 -64.15
N SER A 261 15.61 0.74 -63.57
CA SER A 261 15.77 -0.71 -63.80
C SER A 261 16.88 -1.27 -62.93
#